data_AF-A0A534MBI8-F1
#
_entry.id   AF-A0A534MBI8-F1
#
_cell.length_a   1.000
_cell.length_b   1.000
_cell.length_c   1.000
_cell.angle_alpha   90.00
_cell.angle_beta   90.00
_cell.angle_gamma   90.00
#
_symmetry.space_group_name_H-M   'P 1'
#
loop_
_entity.id
_entity.type
_entity.pdbx_description
1 polymer ?
#
loop_
_entity_poly.entity_id
_entity_poly.type
_entity_poly.pdbx_seq_one_letter_code
_entity_poly.pdbx_strand_id
1 'polypeptide(L)'
;MAIAFSVLDRQLTRDIRQLHDYLWDSTWTGNESKLQTSLMKGASSLDTFIHAGGRLRKNAEALAKPWNREHQGSSLFELLDDALGLTAATELVRTGKAHEAVMRAQGVVESTSIGVCSEAGHFEIVEEWEAHKVDFHTYTARIAAVLEAKLIPQATQFRRVINAVHNFGSEWDGSASKDEQRLAARSAIESAAWCVSRSVGIRTMFGASPKVSEKDFGIILNLIVNRL
;
A
#
# COMPACT_ATOMS: atom_id res chain seq x y z
N MET A 1 -7.96 26.88 0.52
CA MET A 1 -8.75 26.30 1.64
C MET A 1 -8.30 24.85 1.79
N ALA A 2 -7.86 24.42 2.97
CA ALA A 2 -7.38 23.06 3.17
C ALA A 2 -8.58 22.08 3.12
N ILE A 3 -8.46 21.01 2.34
CA ILE A 3 -9.47 19.95 2.28
C ILE A 3 -9.41 19.11 3.56
N ALA A 4 -10.57 18.80 4.15
CA ALA A 4 -10.62 17.87 5.27
C ALA A 4 -10.14 16.48 4.83
N PHE A 5 -9.33 15.79 5.65
CA PHE A 5 -8.76 14.50 5.27
C PHE A 5 -9.82 13.45 4.94
N SER A 6 -10.93 13.41 5.66
CA SER A 6 -12.03 12.47 5.38
C SER A 6 -12.63 12.65 3.98
N VAL A 7 -12.62 13.88 3.45
CA VAL A 7 -13.06 14.16 2.07
C VAL A 7 -11.98 13.74 1.08
N LEU A 8 -10.71 14.02 1.38
CA LEU A 8 -9.57 13.58 0.57
C LEU A 8 -9.50 12.06 0.47
N ASP A 9 -9.58 11.32 1.58
CA ASP A 9 -9.54 9.87 1.63
C ASP A 9 -10.65 9.25 0.76
N ARG A 10 -11.88 9.73 0.91
CA ARG A 10 -13.00 9.25 0.10
C ARG A 10 -12.80 9.49 -1.40
N GLN A 11 -12.35 10.70 -1.77
CA GLN A 11 -12.15 11.06 -3.17
C GLN A 11 -11.00 10.26 -3.79
N LEU A 12 -9.85 10.24 -3.12
CA LEU A 12 -8.65 9.61 -3.64
C LEU A 12 -8.77 8.07 -3.63
N THR A 13 -9.41 7.46 -2.62
CA THR A 13 -9.73 6.02 -2.65
C THR A 13 -10.56 5.66 -3.88
N ARG A 14 -11.59 6.44 -4.21
CA ARG A 14 -12.41 6.22 -5.41
C ARG A 14 -11.59 6.37 -6.69
N ASP A 15 -10.72 7.37 -6.75
CA ASP A 15 -9.92 7.64 -7.94
C ASP A 15 -8.80 6.59 -8.11
N ILE A 16 -8.20 6.11 -7.02
CA ILE A 16 -7.27 4.96 -7.00
C ILE A 16 -7.97 3.69 -7.48
N ARG A 17 -9.21 3.44 -7.05
CA ARG A 17 -10.00 2.30 -7.56
C ARG A 17 -10.27 2.42 -9.07
N GLN A 18 -10.61 3.62 -9.55
CA GLN A 18 -10.74 3.83 -11.00
C GLN A 18 -9.41 3.65 -11.75
N LEU A 19 -8.28 3.98 -11.12
CA LEU A 19 -6.96 3.69 -11.67
C LEU A 19 -6.72 2.18 -11.73
N HIS A 20 -7.05 1.43 -10.69
CA HIS A 20 -7.00 -0.03 -10.72
C HIS A 20 -7.81 -0.59 -11.90
N ASP A 21 -9.08 -0.19 -12.02
CA ASP A 21 -9.95 -0.68 -13.10
C ASP A 21 -9.40 -0.26 -14.48
N TYR A 22 -8.87 0.96 -14.63
CA TYR A 22 -8.22 1.40 -15.88
C TYR A 22 -7.05 0.50 -16.30
N LEU A 23 -6.27 0.01 -15.34
CA LEU A 23 -5.07 -0.78 -15.59
C LEU A 23 -5.37 -2.24 -15.89
N TRP A 24 -6.31 -2.85 -15.16
CA TRP A 24 -6.51 -4.30 -15.15
C TRP A 24 -7.88 -4.76 -15.65
N ASP A 25 -8.87 -3.87 -15.80
CA ASP A 25 -10.14 -4.18 -16.44
C ASP A 25 -10.12 -3.78 -17.92
N SER A 26 -10.09 -4.79 -18.79
CA SER A 26 -10.12 -4.61 -20.25
C SER A 26 -11.42 -3.96 -20.76
N THR A 27 -12.47 -3.96 -19.93
CA THR A 27 -13.78 -3.39 -20.25
C THR A 27 -13.97 -1.96 -19.72
N TRP A 28 -12.95 -1.37 -19.07
CA TRP A 28 -13.05 -0.02 -18.53
C TRP A 28 -13.30 1.04 -19.62
N THR A 29 -14.37 1.83 -19.47
CA THR A 29 -14.80 2.88 -20.41
C THR A 29 -14.85 4.28 -19.79
N GLY A 30 -14.05 4.53 -18.75
CA GLY A 30 -14.05 5.81 -18.05
C GLY A 30 -13.35 6.94 -18.81
N ASN A 31 -13.25 8.12 -18.18
CA ASN A 31 -12.57 9.28 -18.76
C ASN A 31 -11.13 9.38 -18.24
N GLU A 32 -10.17 9.02 -19.08
CA GLU A 32 -8.73 8.97 -18.73
C GLU A 32 -8.18 10.33 -18.28
N SER A 33 -8.46 11.40 -19.03
CA SER A 33 -7.95 12.74 -18.71
C SER A 33 -8.48 13.25 -17.37
N LYS A 34 -9.76 12.97 -17.08
CA LYS A 34 -10.37 13.32 -15.79
C LYS A 34 -9.76 12.49 -14.66
N LEU A 35 -9.53 11.18 -14.87
CA LEU A 35 -8.89 10.30 -13.90
C LEU A 35 -7.47 10.80 -13.56
N GLN A 36 -6.64 11.03 -14.59
CA GLN A 36 -5.29 11.57 -14.43
C GLN A 36 -5.30 12.90 -13.65
N THR A 37 -6.16 13.84 -14.04
CA THR A 37 -6.26 15.14 -13.35
C THR A 37 -6.66 14.98 -11.89
N SER A 38 -7.61 14.09 -11.60
CA SER A 38 -8.11 13.86 -10.24
C SER A 38 -7.05 13.22 -9.35
N LEU A 39 -6.32 12.23 -9.88
CA LEU A 39 -5.19 11.59 -9.18
C LEU A 39 -4.07 12.59 -8.88
N MET A 40 -3.68 13.44 -9.82
CA MET A 40 -2.63 14.44 -9.58
C MET A 40 -3.05 15.47 -8.53
N LYS A 41 -4.32 15.91 -8.56
CA LYS A 41 -4.87 16.78 -7.53
C LYS A 41 -4.91 16.08 -6.15
N GLY A 42 -5.30 14.82 -6.12
CA GLY A 42 -5.29 13.98 -4.92
C GLY A 42 -3.89 13.83 -4.34
N ALA A 43 -2.91 13.47 -5.17
CA ALA A 43 -1.50 13.35 -4.80
C ALA A 43 -0.95 14.66 -4.21
N SER A 44 -1.24 15.80 -4.84
CA SER A 44 -0.86 17.13 -4.33
C SER A 44 -1.51 17.46 -2.97
N SER A 45 -2.78 17.10 -2.81
CA SER A 45 -3.50 17.32 -1.56
C SER A 45 -2.98 16.42 -0.43
N LEU A 46 -2.69 15.15 -0.74
CA LEU A 46 -2.10 14.20 0.19
C LEU A 46 -0.67 14.62 0.59
N ASP A 47 0.15 15.05 -0.37
CA ASP A 47 1.50 15.58 -0.15
C ASP A 47 1.48 16.77 0.82
N THR A 48 0.53 17.69 0.64
CA THR A 48 0.31 18.82 1.54
C THR A 48 -0.10 18.35 2.94
N PHE A 49 -1.02 17.39 3.02
CA PHE A 49 -1.57 16.89 4.28
C PHE A 49 -0.51 16.21 5.16
N ILE A 50 0.38 15.42 4.55
CA ILE A 50 1.46 14.71 5.24
C ILE A 50 2.75 15.55 5.34
N HIS A 51 2.72 16.81 4.88
CA HIS A 51 3.87 17.72 4.85
C HIS A 51 5.10 17.14 4.11
N ALA A 52 4.88 16.43 3.00
CA ALA A 52 5.96 15.79 2.22
C ALA A 52 6.78 16.75 1.35
N GLY A 53 6.50 18.06 1.40
CA GLY A 53 7.34 19.08 0.75
C GLY A 53 7.44 18.93 -0.78
N GLY A 54 6.41 18.39 -1.42
CA GLY A 54 6.38 18.12 -2.85
C GLY A 54 6.88 16.73 -3.24
N ARG A 55 7.40 15.91 -2.32
CA ARG A 55 7.99 14.61 -2.66
C ARG A 55 6.96 13.62 -3.21
N LEU A 56 5.80 13.51 -2.58
CA LEU A 56 4.76 12.60 -3.04
C LEU A 56 4.19 13.07 -4.38
N ARG A 57 3.88 14.36 -4.48
CA ARG A 57 3.35 14.97 -5.72
C ARG A 57 4.30 14.77 -6.90
N LYS A 58 5.60 15.07 -6.73
CA LYS A 58 6.59 14.97 -7.82
C LYS A 58 6.77 13.52 -8.30
N ASN A 59 6.76 12.56 -7.39
CA ASN A 59 6.83 11.15 -7.76
C ASN A 59 5.56 10.70 -8.50
N ALA A 60 4.38 11.08 -8.03
CA ALA A 60 3.13 10.80 -8.73
C ALA A 60 3.10 11.44 -10.15
N GLU A 61 3.55 12.68 -10.29
CA GLU A 61 3.65 13.37 -11.59
C GLU A 61 4.65 12.71 -12.55
N ALA A 62 5.76 12.17 -12.03
CA ALA A 62 6.74 11.46 -12.82
C ALA A 62 6.20 10.10 -13.28
N LEU A 63 5.52 9.37 -12.41
CA LEU A 63 4.89 8.08 -12.71
C LEU A 63 3.69 8.20 -13.65
N ALA A 64 3.05 9.35 -13.70
CA ALA A 64 1.97 9.63 -14.65
C ALA A 64 2.46 10.01 -16.06
N LYS A 65 3.78 9.93 -16.35
CA LYS A 65 4.39 10.41 -17.60
C LYS A 65 5.38 9.41 -18.22
N PRO A 66 5.10 8.89 -19.43
CA PRO A 66 3.85 9.02 -20.17
C PRO A 66 2.65 8.38 -19.45
N TRP A 67 1.46 8.91 -19.67
CA TRP A 67 0.24 8.26 -19.20
C TRP A 67 -0.02 7.04 -20.07
N ASN A 68 0.29 5.84 -19.57
CA ASN A 68 0.04 4.58 -20.25
C ASN A 68 -0.56 3.54 -19.28
N ARG A 69 -1.28 2.57 -19.84
CA ARG A 69 -1.82 1.42 -19.07
C ARG A 69 -0.72 0.49 -18.56
N GLU A 70 0.42 0.47 -19.25
CA GLU A 70 1.55 -0.40 -18.95
C GLU A 70 2.34 0.10 -17.72
N HIS A 71 3.08 -0.78 -17.04
CA HIS A 71 4.06 -0.62 -15.93
C HIS A 71 4.05 0.67 -15.05
N GLN A 72 4.11 1.87 -15.64
CA GLN A 72 4.06 3.15 -14.92
C GLN A 72 2.72 3.39 -14.23
N GLY A 73 1.61 2.95 -14.85
CA GLY A 73 0.29 3.04 -14.25
C GLY A 73 0.15 2.23 -12.95
N SER A 74 0.59 0.97 -12.96
CA SER A 74 0.66 0.13 -11.75
C SER A 74 1.58 0.72 -10.68
N SER A 75 2.60 1.46 -11.11
CA SER A 75 3.52 2.15 -10.21
C SER A 75 2.89 3.34 -9.50
N LEU A 76 2.10 4.12 -10.24
CA LEU A 76 1.29 5.20 -9.70
C LEU A 76 0.22 4.69 -8.73
N PHE A 77 -0.44 3.57 -9.07
CA PHE A 77 -1.44 2.94 -8.23
C PHE A 77 -0.86 2.63 -6.84
N GLU A 78 0.22 1.85 -6.77
CA GLU A 78 0.78 1.45 -5.48
C GLU A 78 1.30 2.63 -4.66
N LEU A 79 1.98 3.61 -5.29
CA LEU A 79 2.44 4.81 -4.58
C LEU A 79 1.28 5.52 -3.86
N LEU A 80 0.15 5.69 -4.55
CA LEU A 80 -1.00 6.42 -4.01
C LEU A 80 -1.81 5.55 -3.04
N ASP A 81 -1.97 4.26 -3.32
CA ASP A 81 -2.67 3.30 -2.47
C ASP A 81 -1.97 3.14 -1.12
N ASP A 82 -0.66 2.86 -1.14
CA ASP A 82 0.15 2.70 0.07
C ASP A 82 0.20 4.01 0.89
N ALA A 83 0.49 5.14 0.24
CA ALA A 83 0.58 6.43 0.92
C ALA A 83 -0.77 6.85 1.52
N LEU A 84 -1.87 6.71 0.77
CA LEU A 84 -3.19 7.06 1.28
C LEU A 84 -3.64 6.08 2.37
N GLY A 85 -3.49 4.78 2.16
CA GLY A 85 -3.92 3.73 3.07
C GLY A 85 -3.26 3.86 4.44
N LEU A 86 -1.94 4.05 4.48
CA LEU A 86 -1.22 4.27 5.73
C LEU A 86 -1.56 5.63 6.37
N THR A 87 -1.72 6.69 5.58
CA THR A 87 -2.17 7.98 6.12
C THR A 87 -3.55 7.86 6.75
N ALA A 88 -4.48 7.16 6.09
CA ALA A 88 -5.82 6.91 6.61
C ALA A 88 -5.78 6.10 7.91
N ALA A 89 -4.93 5.07 7.97
CA ALA A 89 -4.74 4.29 9.19
C ALA A 89 -4.26 5.17 10.36
N THR A 90 -3.30 6.08 10.13
CA THR A 90 -2.83 7.00 11.20
C THR A 90 -3.93 7.92 11.70
N GLU A 91 -4.79 8.44 10.81
CA GLU A 91 -5.92 9.29 11.19
C GLU A 91 -7.03 8.51 11.93
N LEU A 92 -7.22 7.24 11.59
CA LEU A 92 -8.15 6.35 12.30
C LEU A 92 -7.67 6.07 13.73
N VAL A 93 -6.36 5.87 13.94
CA VAL A 93 -5.79 5.79 15.30
C VAL A 93 -6.05 7.08 16.07
N ARG A 94 -5.78 8.24 15.46
CA ARG A 94 -5.99 9.56 16.09
C ARG A 94 -7.44 9.81 16.51
N THR A 95 -8.39 9.23 15.78
CA THR A 95 -9.83 9.35 16.05
C THR A 95 -10.41 8.19 16.88
N GLY A 96 -9.56 7.33 17.44
CA GLY A 96 -9.96 6.23 18.33
C GLY A 96 -10.56 5.01 17.64
N LYS A 97 -10.44 4.91 16.31
CA LYS A 97 -10.96 3.83 15.47
C LYS A 97 -9.86 2.79 15.20
N ALA A 98 -9.36 2.16 16.27
CA ALA A 98 -8.20 1.27 16.21
C ALA A 98 -8.40 0.07 15.27
N HIS A 99 -9.55 -0.61 15.33
CA HIS A 99 -9.84 -1.74 14.44
C HIS A 99 -9.85 -1.30 12.96
N GLU A 100 -10.53 -0.20 12.63
CA GLU A 100 -10.54 0.33 11.26
C GLU A 100 -9.13 0.69 10.78
N ALA A 101 -8.27 1.20 11.67
CA ALA A 101 -6.88 1.50 11.36
C ALA A 101 -6.08 0.24 11.02
N VAL A 102 -6.25 -0.83 11.80
CA VAL A 102 -5.64 -2.14 11.51
C VAL A 102 -6.12 -2.68 10.16
N MET A 103 -7.42 -2.66 9.89
CA MET A 103 -7.95 -3.14 8.61
C MET A 103 -7.41 -2.34 7.41
N ARG A 104 -7.16 -1.04 7.58
CA ARG A 104 -6.48 -0.22 6.55
C ARG A 104 -5.02 -0.62 6.37
N ALA A 105 -4.27 -0.82 7.45
CA ALA A 105 -2.88 -1.29 7.38
C ALA A 105 -2.77 -2.70 6.76
N GLN A 106 -3.73 -3.58 7.08
CA GLN A 106 -3.85 -4.91 6.49
C GLN A 106 -4.06 -4.84 4.98
N GLY A 107 -5.01 -4.03 4.50
CA GLY A 107 -5.25 -3.87 3.06
C GLY A 107 -3.99 -3.39 2.30
N VAL A 108 -3.20 -2.50 2.90
CA VAL A 108 -1.92 -2.05 2.33
C VAL A 108 -0.91 -3.20 2.20
N VAL A 109 -0.73 -4.03 3.25
CA VAL A 109 0.24 -5.14 3.15
C VAL A 109 -0.21 -6.24 2.20
N GLU A 110 -1.51 -6.48 2.11
CA GLU A 110 -2.09 -7.42 1.14
C GLU A 110 -1.81 -6.94 -0.29
N SER A 111 -2.20 -5.69 -0.62
CA SER A 111 -1.93 -5.04 -1.91
C SER A 111 -0.43 -5.06 -2.26
N THR A 112 0.43 -4.68 -1.32
CA THR A 112 1.88 -4.72 -1.47
C THR A 112 2.41 -6.14 -1.76
N SER A 113 1.89 -7.16 -1.06
CA SER A 113 2.31 -8.55 -1.23
C SER A 113 1.91 -9.14 -2.59
N ILE A 114 0.73 -8.76 -3.11
CA ILE A 114 0.28 -9.10 -4.47
C ILE A 114 1.30 -8.59 -5.50
N GLY A 115 1.68 -7.31 -5.40
CA GLY A 115 2.61 -6.75 -6.35
C GLY A 115 4.02 -7.35 -6.25
N VAL A 116 4.49 -7.75 -5.05
CA VAL A 116 5.74 -8.52 -4.93
C VAL A 116 5.63 -9.87 -5.62
N CYS A 117 4.51 -10.56 -5.46
CA CYS A 117 4.25 -11.86 -6.06
C CYS A 117 4.19 -11.78 -7.59
N SER A 118 3.53 -10.74 -8.11
CA SER A 118 3.44 -10.45 -9.55
C SER A 118 4.82 -10.21 -10.16
N GLU A 119 5.63 -9.33 -9.56
CA GLU A 119 6.99 -9.01 -10.03
C GLU A 119 7.97 -10.18 -9.89
N ALA A 120 7.70 -11.10 -8.96
CA ALA A 120 8.44 -12.35 -8.86
C ALA A 120 8.12 -13.32 -10.02
N GLY A 121 7.09 -13.05 -10.83
CA GLY A 121 6.63 -13.89 -11.92
C GLY A 121 5.74 -15.05 -11.47
N HIS A 122 5.07 -14.91 -10.32
CA HIS A 122 4.30 -15.96 -9.67
C HIS A 122 2.87 -15.51 -9.31
N PHE A 123 2.18 -14.87 -10.25
CA PHE A 123 0.83 -14.34 -10.01
C PHE A 123 -0.20 -15.45 -9.72
N GLU A 124 0.03 -16.69 -10.16
CA GLU A 124 -0.80 -17.85 -9.85
C GLU A 124 -0.97 -18.09 -8.34
N ILE A 125 0.02 -17.71 -7.53
CA ILE A 125 -0.06 -17.82 -6.06
C ILE A 125 -1.11 -16.84 -5.50
N VAL A 126 -1.24 -15.65 -6.10
CA VAL A 126 -2.28 -14.66 -5.75
C VAL A 126 -3.64 -15.19 -6.15
N GLU A 127 -3.79 -15.69 -7.37
CA GLU A 127 -5.06 -16.22 -7.88
C GLU A 127 -5.59 -17.37 -7.02
N GLU A 128 -4.72 -18.26 -6.53
CA GLU A 128 -5.13 -19.34 -5.62
C GLU A 128 -5.63 -18.83 -4.26
N TRP A 129 -4.99 -17.79 -3.72
CA TRP A 129 -5.40 -17.17 -2.46
C TRP A 129 -6.72 -16.41 -2.61
N GLU A 130 -6.85 -15.57 -3.64
CA GLU A 130 -8.09 -14.83 -3.92
C GLU A 130 -9.26 -15.77 -4.24
N ALA A 131 -9.00 -16.93 -4.85
CA ALA A 131 -9.99 -17.99 -5.06
C ALA A 131 -10.27 -18.85 -3.81
N HIS A 132 -9.72 -18.47 -2.65
CA HIS A 132 -9.86 -19.18 -1.36
C HIS A 132 -9.42 -20.65 -1.37
N LYS A 133 -8.49 -21.01 -2.26
CA LYS A 133 -7.91 -22.37 -2.30
C LYS A 133 -6.84 -22.58 -1.22
N VAL A 134 -6.22 -21.49 -0.78
CA VAL A 134 -5.21 -21.46 0.29
C VAL A 134 -5.51 -20.33 1.26
N ASP A 135 -5.12 -20.49 2.52
CA ASP A 135 -5.18 -19.42 3.51
C ASP A 135 -4.03 -18.40 3.34
N PHE A 136 -4.13 -17.27 4.05
CA PHE A 136 -3.14 -16.19 3.96
C PHE A 136 -1.74 -16.62 4.41
N HIS A 137 -1.63 -17.48 5.43
CA HIS A 137 -0.33 -17.98 5.91
C HIS A 137 0.36 -18.87 4.87
N THR A 138 -0.40 -19.71 4.18
CA THR A 138 0.08 -20.56 3.08
C THR A 138 0.49 -19.70 1.88
N TYR A 139 -0.33 -18.70 1.54
CA TYR A 139 -0.02 -17.71 0.52
C TYR A 139 1.32 -17.01 0.77
N THR A 140 1.51 -16.39 1.94
CA THR A 140 2.76 -15.68 2.24
C THR A 140 3.96 -16.61 2.44
N ALA A 141 3.74 -17.87 2.85
CA ALA A 141 4.80 -18.89 2.88
C ALA A 141 5.32 -19.23 1.49
N ARG A 142 4.43 -19.36 0.50
CA ARG A 142 4.82 -19.60 -0.89
C ARG A 142 5.56 -18.41 -1.50
N ILE A 143 5.10 -17.18 -1.21
CA ILE A 143 5.84 -15.96 -1.60
C ILE A 143 7.25 -16.01 -1.00
N ALA A 144 7.38 -16.27 0.30
CA ALA A 144 8.69 -16.32 0.95
C ALA A 144 9.63 -17.35 0.30
N ALA A 145 9.12 -18.54 -0.03
CA ALA A 145 9.90 -19.58 -0.70
C ALA A 145 10.38 -19.13 -2.09
N VAL A 146 9.52 -18.45 -2.87
CA VAL A 146 9.90 -17.85 -4.16
C VAL A 146 11.00 -16.80 -3.98
N LEU A 147 10.86 -15.92 -2.99
CA LEU A 147 11.85 -14.88 -2.69
C LEU A 147 13.20 -15.51 -2.26
N GLU A 148 13.17 -16.55 -1.41
CA GLU A 148 14.36 -17.28 -0.97
C GLU A 148 15.07 -17.97 -2.13
N ALA A 149 14.32 -18.61 -3.04
CA ALA A 149 14.88 -19.23 -4.24
C ALA A 149 15.56 -18.21 -5.17
N LYS A 150 15.07 -16.96 -5.17
CA LYS A 150 15.68 -15.83 -5.89
C LYS A 150 16.78 -15.11 -5.09
N LEU A 151 17.21 -15.68 -3.97
CA LEU A 151 18.26 -15.15 -3.08
C LEU A 151 17.94 -13.76 -2.51
N ILE A 152 16.65 -13.44 -2.36
CA ILE A 152 16.20 -12.18 -1.78
C ILE A 152 16.43 -12.24 -0.26
N PRO A 153 17.27 -11.36 0.31
CA PRO A 153 17.53 -11.38 1.74
C PRO A 153 16.26 -11.06 2.52
N GLN A 154 16.17 -11.53 3.77
CA GLN A 154 15.06 -11.22 4.67
C GLN A 154 13.67 -11.66 4.15
N ALA A 155 13.57 -12.56 3.18
CA ALA A 155 12.30 -13.09 2.69
C ALA A 155 11.44 -13.69 3.81
N THR A 156 12.03 -14.47 4.71
CA THR A 156 11.34 -15.01 5.90
C THR A 156 10.88 -13.90 6.85
N GLN A 157 11.68 -12.83 7.03
CA GLN A 157 11.31 -11.69 7.87
C GLN A 157 10.15 -10.92 7.25
N PHE A 158 10.17 -10.72 5.93
CA PHE A 158 9.08 -10.10 5.18
C PHE A 158 7.76 -10.85 5.41
N ARG A 159 7.78 -12.18 5.30
CA ARG A 159 6.63 -13.03 5.65
C ARG A 159 6.13 -12.80 7.07
N ARG A 160 7.04 -12.85 8.05
CA ARG A 160 6.67 -12.71 9.47
C ARG A 160 5.95 -11.39 9.74
N VAL A 161 6.45 -10.29 9.17
CA VAL A 161 5.85 -8.96 9.39
C VAL A 161 4.50 -8.83 8.67
N ILE A 162 4.38 -9.33 7.43
CA ILE A 162 3.07 -9.35 6.73
C ILE A 162 2.03 -10.13 7.55
N ASN A 163 2.38 -11.34 8.01
CA ASN A 163 1.46 -12.16 8.80
C ASN A 163 1.12 -11.51 10.15
N ALA A 164 2.07 -10.81 10.78
CA ALA A 164 1.79 -10.07 12.01
C ALA A 164 0.73 -8.96 11.78
N VAL A 165 0.85 -8.19 10.69
CA VAL A 165 -0.15 -7.16 10.35
C VAL A 165 -1.51 -7.79 10.06
N HIS A 166 -1.56 -8.86 9.28
CA HIS A 166 -2.80 -9.57 8.96
C HIS A 166 -3.45 -10.16 10.22
N ASN A 167 -2.67 -10.77 11.11
CA ASN A 167 -3.17 -11.34 12.35
C ASN A 167 -3.75 -10.28 13.31
N PHE A 168 -3.19 -9.06 13.35
CA PHE A 168 -3.81 -7.99 14.13
C PHE A 168 -5.26 -7.71 13.69
N GLY A 169 -5.59 -7.89 12.41
CA GLY A 169 -6.94 -7.70 11.90
C GLY A 169 -7.81 -8.95 12.03
N SER A 170 -7.31 -10.11 11.60
CA SER A 170 -8.08 -11.36 11.59
C SER A 170 -8.34 -11.94 12.99
N GLU A 171 -7.47 -11.66 13.96
CA GLU A 171 -7.57 -12.10 15.36
C GLU A 171 -7.93 -10.93 16.30
N TRP A 172 -8.62 -9.90 15.78
CA TRP A 172 -8.92 -8.68 16.54
C TRP A 172 -9.74 -8.96 17.82
N ASP A 173 -9.15 -8.65 18.98
CA ASP A 173 -9.85 -8.72 20.27
C ASP A 173 -10.56 -7.39 20.58
N GLY A 174 -11.87 -7.35 20.30
CA GLY A 174 -12.73 -6.22 20.64
C GLY A 174 -12.92 -5.99 22.14
N SER A 175 -12.62 -6.99 22.98
CA SER A 175 -12.75 -6.92 24.45
C SER A 175 -11.51 -6.38 25.16
N ALA A 176 -10.37 -6.34 24.47
CA ALA A 176 -9.13 -5.75 24.97
C ALA A 176 -9.29 -4.29 25.39
N SER A 177 -8.37 -3.81 26.24
CA SER A 177 -8.38 -2.42 26.68
C SER A 177 -8.20 -1.44 25.50
N LYS A 178 -8.69 -0.20 25.64
CA LYS A 178 -8.53 0.81 24.58
C LYS A 178 -7.07 1.15 24.30
N ASP A 179 -6.21 1.08 25.31
CA ASP A 179 -4.77 1.30 25.16
C ASP A 179 -4.11 0.15 24.40
N GLU A 180 -4.48 -1.09 24.70
CA GLU A 180 -4.00 -2.28 23.97
C GLU A 180 -4.46 -2.26 22.50
N GLN A 181 -5.74 -1.96 22.24
CA GLN A 181 -6.26 -1.79 20.89
C GLN A 181 -5.48 -0.69 20.12
N ARG A 182 -5.16 0.42 20.79
CA ARG A 182 -4.36 1.50 20.19
C ARG A 182 -2.92 1.07 19.92
N LEU A 183 -2.30 0.31 20.82
CA LEU A 183 -0.96 -0.23 20.62
C LEU A 183 -0.92 -1.21 19.43
N ALA A 184 -1.88 -2.14 19.36
CA ALA A 184 -2.02 -3.07 18.24
C ALA A 184 -2.14 -2.33 16.91
N ALA A 185 -2.98 -1.29 16.84
CA ALA A 185 -3.13 -0.48 15.63
C ALA A 185 -1.84 0.25 15.23
N ARG A 186 -1.10 0.83 16.19
CA ARG A 186 0.19 1.49 15.90
C ARG A 186 1.22 0.48 15.42
N SER A 187 1.33 -0.68 16.07
CA SER A 187 2.24 -1.77 15.66
C SER A 187 1.92 -2.29 14.26
N ALA A 188 0.64 -2.43 13.92
CA ALA A 188 0.21 -2.83 12.58
C ALA A 188 0.63 -1.78 11.52
N ILE A 189 0.47 -0.48 11.79
CA ILE A 189 0.82 0.59 10.86
C ILE A 189 2.33 0.69 10.64
N GLU A 190 3.14 0.64 11.71
CA GLU A 190 4.60 0.66 11.61
C GLU A 190 5.12 -0.57 10.83
N SER A 191 4.57 -1.74 11.13
CA SER A 191 4.89 -2.99 10.43
C SER A 191 4.50 -2.94 8.95
N ALA A 192 3.32 -2.38 8.64
CA ALA A 192 2.87 -2.19 7.27
C ALA A 192 3.78 -1.22 6.49
N ALA A 193 4.18 -0.10 7.10
CA ALA A 193 5.13 0.83 6.50
C ALA A 193 6.48 0.16 6.22
N TRP A 194 6.97 -0.69 7.13
CA TRP A 194 8.18 -1.48 6.88
C TRP A 194 7.99 -2.46 5.70
N CYS A 195 6.85 -3.13 5.60
CA CYS A 195 6.55 -4.03 4.48
C CYS A 195 6.52 -3.29 3.13
N VAL A 196 5.89 -2.10 3.08
CA VAL A 196 5.90 -1.25 1.90
C VAL A 196 7.33 -0.85 1.51
N SER A 197 8.14 -0.39 2.47
CA SER A 197 9.54 -0.07 2.20
C SER A 197 10.32 -1.29 1.69
N ARG A 198 10.09 -2.46 2.29
CA ARG A 198 10.78 -3.70 1.92
C ARG A 198 10.39 -4.18 0.53
N SER A 199 9.12 -4.02 0.14
CA SER A 199 8.62 -4.42 -1.18
C SER A 199 9.32 -3.67 -2.32
N VAL A 200 9.59 -2.37 -2.13
CA VAL A 200 10.38 -1.56 -3.08
C VAL A 200 11.78 -2.12 -3.23
N GLY A 201 12.46 -2.44 -2.12
CA GLY A 201 13.79 -3.05 -2.14
C GLY A 201 13.80 -4.42 -2.82
N ILE A 202 12.80 -5.26 -2.55
CA ILE A 202 12.63 -6.58 -3.20
C ILE A 202 12.55 -6.43 -4.72
N ARG A 203 11.67 -5.55 -5.21
CA ARG A 203 11.47 -5.34 -6.64
C ARG A 203 12.69 -4.73 -7.32
N THR A 204 13.38 -3.82 -6.64
CA THR A 204 14.67 -3.28 -7.12
C THR A 204 15.67 -4.41 -7.37
N MET A 205 15.73 -5.41 -6.49
CA MET A 205 16.63 -6.56 -6.66
C MET A 205 16.21 -7.51 -7.79
N PHE A 206 14.94 -7.51 -8.19
CA PHE A 206 14.49 -8.23 -9.39
C PHE A 206 14.85 -7.51 -10.70
N GLY A 207 15.39 -6.30 -10.63
CA GLY A 207 15.57 -5.46 -11.81
C GLY A 207 14.25 -4.90 -12.37
N ALA A 208 13.15 -5.11 -11.65
CA ALA A 208 11.91 -4.39 -11.88
C ALA A 208 12.11 -2.94 -11.45
N SER A 209 11.69 -1.98 -12.27
CA SER A 209 11.82 -0.56 -11.93
C SER A 209 11.13 -0.29 -10.59
N PRO A 210 11.85 0.15 -9.53
CA PRO A 210 11.18 0.64 -8.36
C PRO A 210 10.37 1.89 -8.72
N LYS A 211 9.13 1.89 -8.24
CA LYS A 211 8.06 2.85 -8.53
C LYS A 211 8.44 4.26 -8.07
N VAL A 212 9.11 4.31 -6.94
CA VAL A 212 9.77 5.47 -6.35
C VAL A 212 11.06 4.95 -5.75
N SER A 213 12.11 5.76 -5.72
CA SER A 213 13.36 5.35 -5.07
C SER A 213 13.09 4.96 -3.62
N GLU A 214 13.72 3.88 -3.13
CA GLU A 214 13.58 3.43 -1.74
C GLU A 214 13.82 4.58 -0.75
N LYS A 215 14.78 5.45 -1.06
CA LYS A 215 15.09 6.66 -0.30
C LYS A 215 13.92 7.63 -0.22
N ASP A 216 13.33 8.02 -1.35
CA ASP A 216 12.24 9.00 -1.35
C ASP A 216 10.98 8.42 -0.71
N PHE A 217 10.66 7.16 -0.97
CA PHE A 217 9.47 6.57 -0.38
C PHE A 217 9.64 6.32 1.12
N GLY A 218 10.84 5.90 1.55
CA GLY A 218 11.17 5.81 2.97
C GLY A 218 11.00 7.14 3.73
N ILE A 219 11.31 8.28 3.10
CA ILE A 219 11.04 9.60 3.70
C ILE A 219 9.53 9.84 3.84
N ILE A 220 8.74 9.53 2.82
CA ILE A 220 7.28 9.68 2.83
C ILE A 220 6.66 8.79 3.92
N LEU A 221 7.06 7.52 4.00
CA LEU A 221 6.60 6.57 5.00
C LEU A 221 6.92 7.03 6.43
N ASN A 222 8.13 7.54 6.67
CA ASN A 222 8.50 8.12 7.96
C ASN A 222 7.62 9.33 8.33
N LEU A 223 7.33 10.21 7.37
CA LEU A 223 6.42 11.34 7.61
C LEU A 223 5.01 10.89 7.96
N ILE A 224 4.52 9.80 7.36
CA ILE A 224 3.21 9.23 7.66
C ILE A 224 3.22 8.62 9.08
N VAL A 225 4.18 7.74 9.37
CA VAL A 225 4.27 7.03 10.66
C VAL A 225 4.51 7.98 11.83
N ASN A 226 5.27 9.06 11.66
CA ASN A 226 5.51 10.06 12.70
C ASN A 226 4.25 10.82 13.14
N ARG A 227 3.09 10.58 12.52
CA ARG A 227 1.80 11.14 12.91
C ARG A 227 1.04 10.31 13.96
N LEU A 228 1.54 9.14 14.34
CA LEU A 228 0.93 8.22 15.32
C LEU A 228 0.93 8.74 16.77
#